data_AF-A0A078LQ14-F1
#
_entry.id   AF-A0A078LQ14-F1
#
_cell.length_a   1.000
_cell.length_b   1.000
_cell.length_c   1.000
_cell.angle_alpha   90.00
_cell.angle_beta   90.00
_cell.angle_gamma   90.00
#
_symmetry.space_group_name_H-M   'P 1'
#
loop_
_entity.id
_entity.type
_entity.pdbx_description
1 polymer ?
#
loop_
_entity_poly.entity_id
_entity_poly.type
_entity_poly.pdbx_seq_one_letter_code
_entity_poly.pdbx_strand_id
1 'polypeptide(L)' 'MTVRKNPAGGWICEIYPNGAKGKRIRKKFATKGEALAFEQYTVQTPWQEEKEDRRT' A
#
# COMPACT_ATOMS: atom_id res chain seq x y z
N MET A 1 2.05 -8.78 3.15
CA MET A 1 1.27 -8.05 4.16
C MET A 1 2.26 -7.49 5.16
N THR A 2 2.59 -6.20 5.04
CA THR A 2 3.68 -5.61 5.85
C THR A 2 3.41 -4.14 6.14
N VAL A 3 2.26 -3.81 6.74
CA VAL A 3 2.04 -2.49 7.34
C VAL A 3 3.10 -2.30 8.43
N ARG A 4 3.97 -1.31 8.26
CA ARG A 4 5.08 -1.04 9.20
C ARG A 4 5.17 0.44 9.54
N LYS A 5 5.73 0.72 10.71
CA LYS A 5 6.06 2.08 11.12
C LYS A 5 7.26 2.59 10.31
N ASN A 6 7.16 3.80 9.78
CA ASN A 6 8.27 4.46 9.10
C ASN A 6 9.20 5.11 10.14
N PRO A 7 10.54 4.91 10.07
CA PRO A 7 11.47 5.57 10.98
C PRO A 7 11.45 7.10 10.86
N ALA A 8 11.11 7.66 9.69
CA ALA A 8 10.95 9.11 9.51
C ALA A 8 9.56 9.65 9.95
N GLY A 9 8.76 8.84 10.63
CA GLY A 9 7.39 9.17 11.02
C GLY A 9 6.34 8.68 10.03
N GLY A 10 5.16 8.32 10.55
CA GLY A 10 4.04 7.76 9.80
C GLY A 10 4.09 6.24 9.62
N TRP A 11 3.21 5.75 8.75
CA TRP A 11 3.01 4.33 8.47
C TRP A 11 3.24 4.05 6.99
N ILE A 12 3.75 2.87 6.68
CA ILE A 12 3.95 2.41 5.31
C ILE A 12 3.13 1.16 5.14
N CYS A 13 2.23 1.17 4.16
CA CYS A 13 1.58 -0.04 3.70
C CYS A 13 2.32 -0.55 2.46
N GLU A 14 2.64 -1.85 2.47
CA GLU A 14 3.34 -2.52 1.39
C GLU A 14 2.61 -3.81 1.05
N ILE A 15 2.09 -3.86 -0.18
CA ILE A 15 1.19 -4.90 -0.67
C ILE A 15 1.73 -5.48 -1.96
N TYR A 16 1.60 -6.80 -2.08
CA TYR A 16 1.99 -7.60 -3.24
C TYR A 16 0.75 -8.34 -3.76
N PRO A 17 -0.20 -7.65 -4.42
CA PRO A 17 -1.47 -8.25 -4.83
C PRO A 17 -1.28 -9.42 -5.82
N ASN A 18 -0.28 -9.33 -6.70
CA ASN A 18 0.04 -10.37 -7.70
C ASN A 18 1.24 -11.25 -7.29
N GLY A 19 1.55 -11.33 -5.98
CA GLY A 19 2.67 -12.13 -5.46
C GLY A 19 4.06 -11.51 -5.68
N ALA A 20 5.11 -12.30 -5.41
CA ALA A 20 6.50 -11.82 -5.37
C ALA A 20 7.06 -11.30 -6.71
N LYS A 21 6.49 -11.75 -7.84
CA LYS A 21 6.84 -11.28 -9.19
C LYS A 21 5.90 -10.17 -9.70
N GLY A 22 4.91 -9.79 -8.89
CA GLY A 22 3.90 -8.80 -9.23
C GLY A 22 4.30 -7.37 -8.88
N LYS A 23 3.46 -6.42 -9.30
CA LYS A 23 3.60 -5.00 -8.97
C LYS A 23 3.57 -4.80 -7.45
N ARG A 24 4.57 -4.11 -6.92
CA ARG A 24 4.64 -3.73 -5.50
C ARG A 24 3.96 -2.38 -5.31
N ILE A 25 2.92 -2.34 -4.49
CA ILE A 25 2.25 -1.09 -4.12
C ILE A 25 2.80 -0.66 -2.76
N ARG A 26 3.45 0.50 -2.71
CA ARG A 26 3.97 1.09 -1.47
C ARG A 26 3.39 2.48 -1.29
N LYS A 27 2.63 2.67 -0.22
CA LYS A 27 1.99 3.96 0.10
C LYS A 27 2.30 4.36 1.54
N LYS A 28 2.53 5.66 1.75
CA LYS A 28 2.77 6.24 3.07
C LYS A 28 1.45 6.81 3.60
N PHE A 29 1.17 6.58 4.86
CA PHE A 29 -0.02 7.02 5.57
C PHE A 29 0.39 7.75 6.85
N ALA A 30 -0.46 8.67 7.30
CA ALA A 30 -0.26 9.36 8.57
C ALA A 30 -0.58 8.44 9.74
N THR A 31 -1.65 7.65 9.62
CA THR A 31 -2.15 6.78 10.69
C THR A 31 -2.05 5.29 10.36
N LYS A 32 -2.07 4.46 11.41
CA LYS A 32 -2.10 2.99 11.27
C LYS A 32 -3.43 2.52 10.66
N GLY A 33 -4.53 3.17 11.04
CA GLY A 33 -5.88 2.81 10.60
C GLY A 33 -6.04 2.96 9.09
N GLU A 34 -5.56 4.07 8.53
CA GLU A 34 -5.56 4.29 7.08
C GLU A 34 -4.74 3.23 6.34
N ALA A 35 -3.56 2.87 6.88
CA ALA A 35 -2.71 1.85 6.27
C ALA A 35 -3.37 0.46 6.25
N LEU A 36 -4.10 0.10 7.30
CA LEU A 36 -4.86 -1.16 7.39
C LEU A 36 -6.09 -1.15 6.49
N ALA A 37 -6.83 -0.04 6.43
CA ALA A 37 -7.97 0.10 5.53
C ALA A 37 -7.54 -0.02 4.06
N PHE A 38 -6.41 0.59 3.70
CA PHE A 38 -5.83 0.46 2.37
C PHE A 38 -5.41 -0.97 2.05
N GLU A 39 -4.86 -1.70 3.02
CA GLU A 39 -4.53 -3.12 2.85
C GLU A 39 -5.78 -3.93 2.51
N GLN A 40 -6.84 -3.82 3.30
CA GLN A 40 -8.07 -4.57 3.08
C GLN A 40 -8.75 -4.20 1.76
N TYR A 41 -8.82 -2.92 1.45
CA TYR A 41 -9.37 -2.43 0.18
C TYR A 41 -8.64 -3.05 -1.01
N THR A 42 -7.30 -2.97 -1.04
CA THR A 42 -6.49 -3.46 -2.16
C THR A 42 -6.59 -4.98 -2.34
N VAL A 43 -6.76 -5.74 -1.25
CA VAL A 43 -6.97 -7.20 -1.31
C VAL A 43 -8.36 -7.54 -1.85
N GLN A 44 -9.37 -6.75 -1.51
CA GLN A 44 -10.75 -6.97 -1.98
C GLN A 44 -10.95 -6.54 -3.44
N THR A 45 -10.18 -5.58 -3.94
CA THR A 45 -10.28 -5.09 -5.32
C THR A 45 -8.97 -5.28 -6.12
N PRO A 46 -8.53 -6.52 -6.37
CA PRO A 46 -7.24 -6.81 -7.02
C PRO A 46 -7.10 -6.26 -8.45
N TRP A 47 -8.21 -5.93 -9.12
CA TRP A 47 -8.22 -5.39 -10.48
C TRP A 47 -8.17 -3.85 -10.56
N GLN A 48 -8.23 -3.15 -9.42
CA GLN A 48 -8.06 -1.70 -9.39
C GLN A 48 -6.59 -1.35 -9.28
N GLU A 49 -5.89 -1.34 -10.41
CA GLU A 49 -4.59 -0.70 -10.50
C GLU A 49 -4.76 0.80 -10.21
N GLU A 50 -4.37 1.24 -9.01
CA GLU A 50 -4.16 2.66 -8.74
C GLU A 50 -3.10 3.15 -9.75
N LYS A 51 -3.49 4.05 -10.66
CA LYS A 51 -2.58 4.65 -11.65
C LYS A 51 -1.41 5.25 -10.88
N GLU A 52 -0.21 4.81 -11.22
CA GLU A 52 1.02 5.36 -10.67
C GLU A 52 1.04 6.86 -10.95
N ASP A 53 0.99 7.68 -9.91
CA ASP A 53 0.93 9.14 -10.04
C ASP A 53 2.28 9.64 -10.54
N ARG A 54 2.41 9.77 -11.86
CA ARG A 54 3.61 10.26 -12.57
C ARG A 54 3.65 11.79 -12.66
N ARG A 55 3.19 12.51 -11.64
CA ARG A 55 3.33 13.97 -11.61
C ARG A 55 4.78 14.34 -11.29
N THR A 56 5.51 14.64 -12.37
CA THR A 56 6.77 15.42 -12.39
C THR A 56 6.61 16.79 -11.79
#